data_AF-A0A5N7J2X3-F1
#
_entry.id   AF-A0A5N7J2X3-F1
#
_cell.length_a   1.000
_cell.length_b   1.000
_cell.length_c   1.000
_cell.angle_alpha   90.00
_cell.angle_beta   90.00
_cell.angle_gamma   90.00
#
_symmetry.space_group_name_H-M   'P 1'
#
loop_
_entity.id
_entity.type
_entity.pdbx_description
1 polymer ?
#
loop_
_entity_poly.entity_id
_entity_poly.type
_entity_poly.pdbx_seq_one_letter_code
_entity_poly.pdbx_strand_id
1 'polypeptide(L)'
;MDKIGTRGGHNRECEGASALINEVTEDRNVCAAMDENLKNAGDTVVNCTPGNCGENEDLNYGTDTANNNHVDLFVPIHFNKAYDSYVGAIGSEVWINPASDTGVATGTRILNNLQALGFKNRGLKNGMHLHDVRVTNMPTVLVEVCFLEATEDVALYKKLGADVVGKAIVDGINGKSCGNAPLIINKPVGVISIPETRVNNSIAQLQDECNRQGFSNQKVDGFNGTNTLAGCPLTKFGANGNITKWIQKRLGFPTNLQTGYFGDITKNAIIKYQAEMGLSADGIVGQGTWTALLR
;
A
#
# COMPACT_ATOMS: atom_id res chain seq x y z
N MET A 1 -22.41 -16.15 -0.41
CA MET A 1 -22.22 -16.75 0.92
C MET A 1 -21.04 -17.64 0.69
N ASP A 2 -19.90 -17.14 1.12
CA ASP A 2 -18.62 -17.64 0.68
C ASP A 2 -17.94 -18.29 1.89
N LYS A 3 -17.05 -19.24 1.64
CA LYS A 3 -16.19 -19.84 2.66
C LYS A 3 -14.87 -19.07 2.65
N ILE A 4 -14.62 -18.28 3.67
CA ILE A 4 -13.45 -17.40 3.75
C ILE A 4 -12.44 -17.98 4.73
N GLY A 5 -11.20 -18.17 4.27
CA GLY A 5 -10.07 -18.53 5.11
C GLY A 5 -9.42 -17.29 5.69
N THR A 6 -9.47 -17.09 7.01
CA THR A 6 -8.81 -15.98 7.69
C THR A 6 -7.53 -16.48 8.36
N ARG A 7 -6.46 -15.70 8.29
CA ARG A 7 -5.19 -16.02 8.97
C ARG A 7 -4.57 -14.76 9.52
N GLY A 8 -4.22 -14.75 10.81
CA GLY A 8 -3.23 -13.81 11.31
C GLY A 8 -1.86 -14.37 11.00
N GLY A 9 -0.99 -13.57 10.37
CA GLY A 9 0.38 -13.95 10.08
C GLY A 9 1.15 -14.32 11.35
N HIS A 10 2.28 -15.03 11.19
CA HIS A 10 3.22 -15.31 12.27
C HIS A 10 2.60 -16.06 13.47
N ASN A 11 3.39 -16.34 14.51
CA ASN A 11 2.87 -16.83 15.79
C ASN A 11 3.82 -16.46 16.95
N ARG A 12 3.55 -16.92 18.17
CA ARG A 12 4.34 -16.53 19.36
C ARG A 12 5.72 -17.20 19.46
N GLU A 13 6.02 -18.20 18.63
CA GLU A 13 7.34 -18.84 18.51
C GLU A 13 8.05 -18.48 17.19
N CYS A 14 7.32 -17.88 16.24
CA CYS A 14 7.83 -17.27 15.03
C CYS A 14 7.30 -15.83 14.96
N GLU A 15 7.82 -14.97 15.84
CA GLU A 15 7.31 -13.61 15.99
C GLU A 15 7.47 -12.81 14.68
N GLY A 16 6.41 -12.09 14.33
CA GLY A 16 6.43 -11.11 13.25
C GLY A 16 7.20 -9.85 13.63
N ALA A 17 6.99 -8.78 12.86
CA ALA A 17 7.61 -7.50 13.14
C ALA A 17 7.04 -6.84 14.42
N SER A 18 7.87 -6.00 15.05
CA SER A 18 7.43 -5.19 16.18
C SER A 18 8.14 -3.83 16.20
N ALA A 19 7.38 -2.79 16.58
CA ALA A 19 7.87 -1.43 16.81
C ALA A 19 6.92 -0.70 17.79
N LEU A 20 6.13 0.29 17.34
CA LEU A 20 5.19 1.02 18.21
C LEU A 20 3.94 0.20 18.60
N ILE A 21 3.73 -0.90 17.87
CA ILE A 21 2.76 -1.98 18.07
C ILE A 21 3.43 -3.31 17.64
N ASN A 22 2.79 -4.44 17.93
CA ASN A 22 3.30 -5.78 17.65
C ASN A 22 2.40 -6.48 16.63
N GLU A 23 2.98 -7.02 15.56
CA GLU A 23 2.24 -7.63 14.45
C GLU A 23 1.31 -8.75 14.92
N VAL A 24 1.85 -9.77 15.60
CA VAL A 24 1.10 -10.94 16.10
C VAL A 24 -0.03 -10.56 17.05
N THR A 25 0.06 -9.41 17.73
CA THR A 25 -1.03 -8.95 18.59
C THR A 25 -2.13 -8.31 17.75
N GLU A 26 -1.76 -7.43 16.83
CA GLU A 26 -2.73 -6.63 16.09
C GLU A 26 -3.37 -7.37 14.93
N ASP A 27 -2.67 -8.29 14.26
CA ASP A 27 -3.26 -9.15 13.25
C ASP A 27 -4.34 -10.08 13.84
N ARG A 28 -4.18 -10.57 15.08
CA ARG A 28 -5.18 -11.39 15.78
C ARG A 28 -6.41 -10.58 16.12
N ASN A 29 -6.22 -9.33 16.54
CA ASN A 29 -7.34 -8.42 16.79
C ASN A 29 -8.12 -8.16 15.50
N VAL A 30 -7.43 -7.88 14.39
CA VAL A 30 -8.08 -7.66 13.08
C VAL A 30 -8.75 -8.93 12.56
N CYS A 31 -8.11 -10.10 12.68
CA CYS A 31 -8.72 -11.37 12.29
C CYS A 31 -9.96 -11.70 13.12
N ALA A 32 -9.94 -11.48 14.44
CA ALA A 32 -11.11 -11.69 15.28
C ALA A 32 -12.30 -10.80 14.83
N ALA A 33 -12.02 -9.52 14.53
CA ALA A 33 -13.02 -8.61 13.99
C ALA A 33 -13.53 -9.06 12.61
N MET A 34 -12.65 -9.54 11.73
CA MET A 34 -13.05 -10.07 10.43
C MET A 34 -13.94 -11.30 10.57
N ASP A 35 -13.57 -12.27 11.41
CA ASP A 35 -14.32 -13.49 11.67
C ASP A 35 -15.75 -13.18 12.12
N GLU A 36 -15.92 -12.22 13.02
CA GLU A 36 -17.24 -11.79 13.47
C GLU A 36 -18.04 -11.13 12.35
N ASN A 37 -17.44 -10.19 11.61
CA ASN A 37 -18.13 -9.49 10.52
C ASN A 37 -18.50 -10.40 9.35
N LEU A 38 -17.66 -11.40 9.03
CA LEU A 38 -17.94 -12.42 8.02
C LEU A 38 -19.12 -13.31 8.44
N LYS A 39 -19.10 -13.83 9.67
CA LYS A 39 -20.23 -14.62 10.21
C LYS A 39 -21.53 -13.81 10.22
N ASN A 40 -21.47 -12.53 10.58
CA ASN A 40 -22.62 -11.62 10.56
C ASN A 40 -23.13 -11.33 9.14
N ALA A 41 -22.25 -11.38 8.13
CA ALA A 41 -22.62 -11.30 6.72
C ALA A 41 -23.20 -12.63 6.17
N GLY A 42 -23.17 -13.70 6.97
CA GLY A 42 -23.62 -15.04 6.62
C GLY A 42 -22.53 -15.96 6.08
N ASP A 43 -21.28 -15.49 5.96
CA ASP A 43 -20.19 -16.27 5.40
C ASP A 43 -19.72 -17.38 6.35
N THR A 44 -19.15 -18.45 5.78
CA THR A 44 -18.49 -19.50 6.56
C THR A 44 -17.04 -19.12 6.77
N VAL A 45 -16.57 -19.08 8.02
CA VAL A 45 -15.19 -18.73 8.34
C VAL A 45 -14.37 -19.97 8.67
N VAL A 46 -13.23 -20.12 8.01
CA VAL A 46 -12.20 -21.11 8.34
C VAL A 46 -11.01 -20.37 8.93
N ASN A 47 -10.75 -20.57 10.22
CA ASN A 47 -9.57 -19.99 10.86
C ASN A 47 -8.33 -20.82 10.48
N CYS A 48 -7.47 -20.25 9.66
CA CYS A 48 -6.21 -20.82 9.18
C CYS A 48 -5.00 -20.38 10.02
N THR A 49 -5.23 -19.77 11.18
CA THR A 49 -4.16 -19.31 12.07
C THR A 49 -3.62 -20.50 12.88
N PRO A 50 -2.31 -20.80 12.82
CA PRO A 50 -1.73 -21.88 13.62
C PRO A 50 -1.64 -21.52 15.11
N GLY A 51 -1.35 -22.54 15.92
CA GLY A 51 -0.85 -22.34 17.28
C GLY A 51 0.61 -21.86 17.28
N ASN A 52 1.32 -22.08 18.38
CA ASN A 52 2.75 -21.79 18.43
C ASN A 52 3.55 -22.84 17.65
N CYS A 53 4.35 -22.41 16.70
CA CYS A 53 5.19 -23.29 15.88
C CYS A 53 6.31 -22.51 15.15
N GLY A 54 7.24 -23.23 14.52
CA GLY A 54 8.29 -22.62 13.70
C GLY A 54 7.77 -22.06 12.37
N GLU A 55 8.53 -21.17 11.73
CA GLU A 55 8.14 -20.43 10.51
C GLU A 55 7.58 -21.30 9.37
N ASN A 56 8.26 -22.40 9.03
CA ASN A 56 7.80 -23.28 7.95
C ASN A 56 6.48 -23.97 8.29
N GLU A 57 6.29 -24.35 9.56
CA GLU A 57 5.05 -24.95 10.03
C GLU A 57 3.92 -23.92 10.06
N ASP A 58 4.22 -22.68 10.43
CA ASP A 58 3.29 -21.55 10.45
C ASP A 58 2.70 -21.29 9.06
N LEU A 59 3.58 -21.16 8.07
CA LEU A 59 3.22 -20.95 6.67
C LEU A 59 2.45 -22.14 6.09
N ASN A 60 2.95 -23.36 6.26
CA ASN A 60 2.31 -24.57 5.72
C ASN A 60 0.95 -24.82 6.35
N TYR A 61 0.82 -24.70 7.68
CA TYR A 61 -0.45 -24.90 8.37
C TYR A 61 -1.53 -23.97 7.81
N GLY A 62 -1.21 -22.69 7.61
CA GLY A 62 -2.16 -21.71 7.10
C GLY A 62 -2.65 -22.06 5.70
N THR A 63 -1.73 -22.34 4.77
CA THR A 63 -2.07 -22.63 3.39
C THR A 63 -2.72 -24.00 3.21
N ASP A 64 -2.27 -25.01 3.95
CA ASP A 64 -2.84 -26.36 3.92
C ASP A 64 -4.26 -26.34 4.51
N THR A 65 -4.48 -25.60 5.60
CA THR A 65 -5.83 -25.44 6.17
C THR A 65 -6.77 -24.79 5.16
N ALA A 66 -6.34 -23.72 4.49
CA ALA A 66 -7.13 -23.07 3.44
C ALA A 66 -7.44 -24.02 2.26
N ASN A 67 -6.41 -24.72 1.77
CA ASN A 67 -6.51 -25.66 0.64
C ASN A 67 -7.41 -26.85 0.96
N ASN A 68 -7.21 -27.50 2.10
CA ASN A 68 -7.94 -28.70 2.53
C ASN A 68 -9.41 -28.41 2.84
N ASN A 69 -9.73 -27.18 3.26
CA ASN A 69 -11.11 -26.76 3.49
C ASN A 69 -11.80 -26.22 2.23
N HIS A 70 -11.07 -26.08 1.12
CA HIS A 70 -11.57 -25.51 -0.14
C HIS A 70 -12.27 -24.17 0.12
N VAL A 71 -11.56 -23.22 0.72
CA VAL A 71 -12.06 -21.86 0.90
C VAL A 71 -12.12 -21.14 -0.45
N ASP A 72 -13.10 -20.24 -0.62
CA ASP A 72 -13.33 -19.47 -1.84
C ASP A 72 -12.38 -18.28 -1.97
N LEU A 73 -11.90 -17.75 -0.83
CA LEU A 73 -10.92 -16.67 -0.73
C LEU A 73 -10.06 -16.89 0.53
N PHE A 74 -8.76 -16.70 0.41
CA PHE A 74 -7.83 -16.72 1.55
C PHE A 74 -7.31 -15.30 1.85
N VAL A 75 -7.40 -14.90 3.12
CA VAL A 75 -7.10 -13.53 3.57
C VAL A 75 -6.15 -13.55 4.76
N PRO A 76 -4.83 -13.64 4.52
CA PRO A 76 -3.83 -13.41 5.54
C PRO A 76 -3.74 -11.93 5.91
N ILE A 77 -3.68 -11.64 7.20
CA ILE A 77 -3.54 -10.30 7.77
C ILE A 77 -2.15 -10.16 8.39
N HIS A 78 -1.47 -9.08 8.00
CA HIS A 78 -0.14 -8.71 8.42
C HIS A 78 -0.07 -7.22 8.76
N PHE A 79 1.00 -6.84 9.45
CA PHE A 79 1.38 -5.45 9.65
C PHE A 79 2.84 -5.27 9.25
N ASN A 80 3.10 -4.26 8.45
CA ASN A 80 4.37 -4.11 7.78
C ASN A 80 5.42 -3.44 8.69
N LYS A 81 6.69 -3.59 8.33
CA LYS A 81 7.80 -2.82 8.88
C LYS A 81 8.92 -2.71 7.85
N ALA A 82 9.37 -1.50 7.57
CA ALA A 82 10.49 -1.24 6.65
C ALA A 82 11.68 -0.56 7.32
N TYR A 83 11.47 0.14 8.44
CA TYR A 83 12.48 0.94 9.13
C TYR A 83 12.55 0.60 10.62
N ASP A 84 13.55 1.13 11.32
CA ASP A 84 13.63 1.07 12.78
C ASP A 84 12.65 2.05 13.44
N SER A 85 12.41 3.19 12.79
CA SER A 85 11.40 4.18 13.17
C SER A 85 10.98 5.02 11.96
N TYR A 86 9.76 5.55 11.96
CA TYR A 86 9.29 6.44 10.91
C TYR A 86 8.33 7.52 11.45
N VAL A 87 8.68 8.80 11.23
CA VAL A 87 7.80 9.93 11.56
C VAL A 87 6.91 10.23 10.35
N GLY A 88 5.60 10.15 10.52
CA GLY A 88 4.60 10.28 9.45
C GLY A 88 3.84 8.98 9.14
N ALA A 89 3.04 9.02 8.07
CA ALA A 89 2.27 7.88 7.56
C ALA A 89 2.95 7.19 6.36
N ILE A 90 2.91 5.86 6.30
CA ILE A 90 3.38 5.06 5.17
C ILE A 90 2.20 4.44 4.41
N GLY A 91 1.29 3.76 5.12
CA GLY A 91 0.00 3.28 4.59
C GLY A 91 -0.14 1.78 4.41
N SER A 92 -1.24 1.38 3.76
CA SER A 92 -1.64 -0.01 3.53
C SER A 92 -1.23 -0.49 2.14
N GLU A 93 -0.87 -1.77 2.04
CA GLU A 93 -0.67 -2.48 0.77
C GLU A 93 -1.32 -3.86 0.78
N VAL A 94 -1.57 -4.43 -0.39
CA VAL A 94 -2.16 -5.77 -0.50
C VAL A 94 -1.38 -6.58 -1.54
N TRP A 95 -0.93 -7.78 -1.16
CA TRP A 95 -0.19 -8.70 -2.01
C TRP A 95 -1.14 -9.75 -2.60
N ILE A 96 -1.08 -9.91 -3.92
CA ILE A 96 -1.97 -10.78 -4.68
C ILE A 96 -1.20 -11.54 -5.77
N ASN A 97 -1.80 -12.61 -6.30
CA ASN A 97 -1.42 -13.14 -7.60
C ASN A 97 -2.04 -12.23 -8.69
N PRO A 98 -1.25 -11.52 -9.51
CA PRO A 98 -1.79 -10.60 -10.53
C PRO A 98 -2.59 -11.29 -11.64
N ALA A 99 -2.47 -12.61 -11.79
CA ALA A 99 -3.29 -13.40 -12.71
C ALA A 99 -4.68 -13.74 -12.13
N SER A 100 -4.95 -13.40 -10.87
CA SER A 100 -6.26 -13.63 -10.23
C SER A 100 -7.15 -12.39 -10.32
N ASP A 101 -8.12 -12.40 -11.24
CA ASP A 101 -9.10 -11.31 -11.35
C ASP A 101 -9.85 -11.06 -10.03
N THR A 102 -10.24 -12.13 -9.33
CA THR A 102 -10.88 -12.06 -8.02
C THR A 102 -9.96 -11.43 -6.97
N GLY A 103 -8.68 -11.82 -6.94
CA GLY A 103 -7.69 -11.25 -6.04
C GLY A 103 -7.46 -9.75 -6.30
N VAL A 104 -7.29 -9.37 -7.57
CA VAL A 104 -7.12 -7.97 -8.00
C VAL A 104 -8.35 -7.12 -7.63
N ALA A 105 -9.55 -7.58 -7.97
CA ALA A 105 -10.77 -6.85 -7.67
C ALA A 105 -11.00 -6.70 -6.16
N THR A 106 -10.80 -7.78 -5.40
CA THR A 106 -11.04 -7.78 -3.95
C THR A 106 -10.00 -6.95 -3.20
N GLY A 107 -8.71 -7.14 -3.51
CA GLY A 107 -7.64 -6.34 -2.91
C GLY A 107 -7.79 -4.84 -3.21
N THR A 108 -8.26 -4.48 -4.40
CA THR A 108 -8.55 -3.07 -4.75
C THR A 108 -9.64 -2.49 -3.85
N ARG A 109 -10.72 -3.23 -3.62
CA ARG A 109 -11.82 -2.78 -2.74
C ARG A 109 -11.36 -2.64 -1.29
N ILE A 110 -10.57 -3.59 -0.80
CA ILE A 110 -9.96 -3.53 0.54
C ILE A 110 -9.11 -2.27 0.68
N LEU A 111 -8.18 -2.02 -0.26
CA LEU A 111 -7.33 -0.84 -0.23
C LEU A 111 -8.12 0.47 -0.29
N ASN A 112 -9.18 0.53 -1.10
CA ASN A 112 -10.05 1.70 -1.16
C ASN A 112 -10.77 1.95 0.17
N ASN A 113 -11.21 0.89 0.86
CA ASN A 113 -11.84 1.00 2.16
C ASN A 113 -10.85 1.44 3.25
N LEU A 114 -9.64 0.87 3.30
CA LEU A 114 -8.59 1.31 4.21
C LEU A 114 -8.19 2.78 3.93
N GLN A 115 -8.15 3.18 2.66
CA GLN A 115 -7.92 4.58 2.29
C GLN A 115 -9.03 5.50 2.79
N ALA A 116 -10.29 5.09 2.69
CA ALA A 116 -11.42 5.86 3.18
C ALA A 116 -11.41 6.01 4.71
N LEU A 117 -10.79 5.08 5.44
CA LEU A 117 -10.51 5.22 6.88
C LEU A 117 -9.35 6.18 7.20
N GLY A 118 -8.54 6.54 6.19
CA GLY A 118 -7.46 7.52 6.31
C GLY A 118 -6.05 6.97 6.08
N PHE A 119 -5.88 5.66 5.87
CA PHE A 119 -4.56 5.10 5.55
C PHE A 119 -4.12 5.55 4.13
N LYS A 120 -2.82 5.70 3.90
CA LYS A 120 -2.33 5.90 2.53
C LYS A 120 -2.48 4.60 1.74
N ASN A 121 -3.03 4.67 0.53
CA ASN A 121 -3.12 3.50 -0.34
C ASN A 121 -1.82 3.34 -1.14
N ARG A 122 -1.07 2.27 -0.88
CA ARG A 122 0.20 1.97 -1.56
C ARG A 122 0.02 1.01 -2.74
N GLY A 123 -1.22 0.63 -3.03
CA GLY A 123 -1.61 -0.19 -4.17
C GLY A 123 -1.41 -1.68 -3.96
N LEU A 124 -1.90 -2.43 -4.94
CA LEU A 124 -1.67 -3.87 -5.06
C LEU A 124 -0.20 -4.15 -5.40
N LYS A 125 0.28 -5.29 -4.93
CA LYS A 125 1.64 -5.78 -5.17
C LYS A 125 1.61 -7.22 -5.66
N ASN A 126 2.60 -7.60 -6.48
CA ASN A 126 2.75 -8.97 -6.94
C ASN A 126 3.36 -9.84 -5.83
N GLY A 127 2.52 -10.68 -5.22
CA GLY A 127 2.85 -11.55 -4.10
C GLY A 127 3.35 -12.94 -4.49
N MET A 128 3.60 -13.26 -5.77
CA MET A 128 3.97 -14.64 -6.18
C MET A 128 5.27 -15.19 -5.54
N HIS A 129 6.07 -14.35 -4.90
CA HIS A 129 7.23 -14.75 -4.11
C HIS A 129 6.89 -15.10 -2.66
N LEU A 130 5.72 -14.68 -2.15
CA LEU A 130 5.21 -15.01 -0.82
C LEU A 130 4.54 -16.38 -0.84
N HIS A 131 4.73 -17.16 0.23
CA HIS A 131 4.22 -18.52 0.34
C HIS A 131 2.68 -18.55 0.20
N ASP A 132 1.99 -17.78 1.04
CA ASP A 132 0.52 -17.68 1.10
C ASP A 132 -0.18 -17.37 -0.21
N VAL A 133 0.49 -16.60 -1.07
CA VAL A 133 -0.07 -16.20 -2.37
C VAL A 133 0.27 -17.24 -3.44
N ARG A 134 1.43 -17.89 -3.33
CA ARG A 134 1.96 -18.79 -4.36
C ARG A 134 1.37 -20.19 -4.29
N VAL A 135 1.16 -20.74 -3.08
CA VAL A 135 0.90 -22.19 -2.90
C VAL A 135 -0.57 -22.52 -2.67
N THR A 136 -1.43 -21.53 -2.48
CA THR A 136 -2.85 -21.73 -2.29
C THR A 136 -3.57 -21.96 -3.62
N ASN A 137 -4.63 -22.77 -3.59
CA ASN A 137 -5.41 -23.16 -4.77
C ASN A 137 -6.54 -22.19 -5.10
N MET A 138 -6.81 -21.23 -4.22
CA MET A 138 -7.84 -20.20 -4.37
C MET A 138 -7.21 -18.80 -4.44
N PRO A 139 -7.97 -17.77 -4.86
CA PRO A 139 -7.51 -16.39 -4.77
C PRO A 139 -7.07 -16.02 -3.34
N THR A 140 -5.92 -15.36 -3.24
CA THR A 140 -5.37 -14.84 -1.98
C THR A 140 -5.27 -13.32 -2.03
N VAL A 141 -5.67 -12.66 -0.95
CA VAL A 141 -5.45 -11.23 -0.70
C VAL A 141 -4.74 -11.06 0.64
N LEU A 142 -3.41 -11.02 0.62
CA LEU A 142 -2.62 -10.79 1.83
C LEU A 142 -2.58 -9.29 2.12
N VAL A 143 -3.10 -8.88 3.26
CA VAL A 143 -3.27 -7.46 3.62
C VAL A 143 -2.19 -7.03 4.60
N GLU A 144 -1.40 -6.04 4.19
CA GLU A 144 -0.54 -5.27 5.08
C GLU A 144 -1.32 -4.05 5.57
N VAL A 145 -1.87 -4.14 6.79
CA VAL A 145 -2.82 -3.14 7.31
C VAL A 145 -2.19 -1.76 7.37
N CYS A 146 -1.05 -1.63 8.05
CA CYS A 146 -0.23 -0.43 8.09
C CYS A 146 1.18 -0.75 8.61
N PHE A 147 2.06 0.26 8.72
CA PHE A 147 3.44 0.08 9.18
C PHE A 147 3.56 0.29 10.70
N LEU A 148 4.11 -0.71 11.40
CA LEU A 148 4.20 -0.78 12.85
C LEU A 148 5.10 0.31 13.46
N GLU A 149 6.03 0.87 12.69
CA GLU A 149 6.98 1.91 13.09
C GLU A 149 6.58 3.32 12.66
N ALA A 150 5.55 3.45 11.82
CA ALA A 150 5.08 4.72 11.28
C ALA A 150 4.11 5.40 12.25
N THR A 151 4.58 6.48 12.86
CA THR A 151 3.84 7.20 13.93
C THR A 151 2.40 7.59 13.56
N GLU A 152 2.13 8.07 12.34
CA GLU A 152 0.76 8.45 11.95
C GLU A 152 -0.10 7.24 11.59
N ASP A 153 0.49 6.18 11.02
CA ASP A 153 -0.22 4.92 10.73
C ASP A 153 -0.70 4.28 12.04
N VAL A 154 0.19 4.18 13.02
CA VAL A 154 -0.10 3.58 14.32
C VAL A 154 -1.08 4.45 15.12
N ALA A 155 -0.95 5.78 15.07
CA ALA A 155 -1.90 6.67 15.71
C ALA A 155 -3.30 6.55 15.10
N LEU A 156 -3.39 6.45 13.77
CA LEU A 156 -4.67 6.25 13.09
C LEU A 156 -5.27 4.88 13.43
N TYR A 157 -4.49 3.81 13.37
CA TYR A 157 -4.93 2.46 13.73
C TYR A 157 -5.44 2.40 15.18
N LYS A 158 -4.68 2.94 16.15
CA LYS A 158 -5.11 3.01 17.56
C LYS A 158 -6.38 3.83 17.77
N LYS A 159 -6.58 4.89 16.97
CA LYS A 159 -7.79 5.71 17.01
C LYS A 159 -9.01 4.98 16.46
N LEU A 160 -8.84 4.21 15.39
CA LEU A 160 -9.93 3.47 14.73
C LEU A 160 -10.30 2.19 15.50
N GLY A 161 -9.29 1.47 15.98
CA GLY A 161 -9.43 0.13 16.55
C GLY A 161 -9.54 -0.98 15.50
N ALA A 162 -9.19 -2.19 15.91
CA ALA A 162 -9.19 -3.37 15.04
C ALA A 162 -10.58 -3.69 14.47
N ASP A 163 -11.65 -3.46 15.23
CA ASP A 163 -13.03 -3.73 14.81
C ASP A 163 -13.41 -2.95 13.55
N VAL A 164 -13.07 -1.65 13.51
CA VAL A 164 -13.37 -0.78 12.35
C VAL A 164 -12.54 -1.18 11.15
N VAL A 165 -11.26 -1.53 11.36
CA VAL A 165 -10.35 -1.96 10.30
C VAL A 165 -10.77 -3.31 9.72
N GLY A 166 -11.01 -4.31 10.58
CA GLY A 166 -11.47 -5.63 10.18
C GLY A 166 -12.80 -5.57 9.43
N LYS A 167 -13.75 -4.75 9.90
CA LYS A 167 -15.00 -4.51 9.17
C LYS A 167 -14.75 -3.89 7.79
N ALA A 168 -13.87 -2.91 7.66
CA ALA A 168 -13.57 -2.28 6.37
C ALA A 168 -12.96 -3.26 5.35
N ILE A 169 -12.13 -4.20 5.84
CA ILE A 169 -11.61 -5.30 5.03
C ILE A 169 -12.76 -6.22 4.59
N VAL A 170 -13.64 -6.64 5.50
CA VAL A 170 -14.79 -7.50 5.18
C VAL A 170 -15.80 -6.82 4.25
N ASP A 171 -16.04 -5.52 4.41
CA ASP A 171 -16.84 -4.74 3.45
C ASP A 171 -16.20 -4.83 2.06
N GLY A 172 -14.86 -4.73 1.98
CA GLY A 172 -14.11 -4.88 0.73
C GLY A 172 -14.24 -6.26 0.11
N ILE A 173 -14.16 -7.33 0.91
CA ILE A 173 -14.43 -8.72 0.48
C ILE A 173 -15.83 -8.79 -0.15
N ASN A 174 -16.84 -8.30 0.57
CA ASN A 174 -18.26 -8.35 0.19
C ASN A 174 -18.70 -7.36 -0.88
N GLY A 175 -17.76 -6.67 -1.55
CA GLY A 175 -18.11 -5.73 -2.62
C GLY A 175 -18.71 -4.40 -2.14
N LYS A 176 -18.64 -4.12 -0.83
CA LYS A 176 -19.20 -2.93 -0.19
C LYS A 176 -18.10 -1.88 0.03
N SER A 177 -18.47 -0.62 -0.13
CA SER A 177 -17.66 0.48 0.41
C SER A 177 -17.84 0.54 1.92
N CYS A 178 -16.77 0.80 2.67
CA CYS A 178 -16.91 1.02 4.11
C CYS A 178 -17.81 2.25 4.35
N GLY A 179 -18.92 2.05 5.06
CA GLY A 179 -19.88 3.12 5.33
C GLY A 179 -19.21 4.24 6.13
N ASN A 180 -19.49 5.49 5.75
CA ASN A 180 -18.96 6.74 6.32
C ASN A 180 -18.59 6.63 7.81
N ALA A 181 -17.30 6.40 8.11
CA ALA A 181 -16.72 6.96 9.31
C ALA A 181 -16.96 8.49 9.26
N PRO A 182 -17.21 9.18 10.38
CA PRO A 182 -17.52 10.60 10.36
C PRO A 182 -16.38 11.34 9.65
N LEU A 183 -16.65 11.75 8.42
CA LEU A 183 -15.81 12.66 7.67
C LEU A 183 -15.66 13.89 8.55
N ILE A 184 -14.44 14.25 8.93
CA ILE A 184 -14.15 15.66 9.14
C ILE A 184 -14.39 16.29 7.76
N ILE A 185 -15.59 16.83 7.60
CA ILE A 185 -16.02 17.51 6.39
C ILE A 185 -15.18 18.79 6.30
N ASN A 186 -14.02 18.71 5.65
CA ASN A 186 -13.52 19.91 4.98
C ASN A 186 -14.55 20.23 3.91
N LYS A 187 -15.23 21.36 4.09
CA LYS A 187 -16.29 21.91 3.22
C LYS A 187 -16.03 21.61 1.74
N PRO A 188 -17.09 21.39 0.95
CA PRO A 188 -16.94 21.22 -0.49
C PRO A 188 -16.26 22.45 -1.09
N VAL A 189 -15.05 22.28 -1.60
CA VAL A 189 -14.49 23.24 -2.55
C VAL A 189 -15.31 23.03 -3.82
N GLY A 190 -16.08 24.05 -4.18
CA GLY A 190 -16.96 24.01 -5.34
C GLY A 190 -16.21 23.53 -6.58
N VAL A 191 -16.89 22.71 -7.36
CA VAL A 191 -16.47 22.34 -8.71
C VAL A 191 -16.41 23.64 -9.52
N ILE A 192 -15.23 24.21 -9.65
CA ILE A 192 -14.96 25.22 -10.67
C ILE A 192 -14.64 24.43 -11.93
N SER A 193 -15.54 24.48 -12.89
CA SER A 193 -15.21 24.14 -14.28
C SER A 193 -14.13 25.12 -14.75
N ILE A 194 -12.87 24.70 -14.68
CA ILE A 194 -11.76 25.47 -15.23
C ILE A 194 -11.71 25.23 -16.74
N PRO A 195 -11.63 26.29 -17.56
CA PRO A 195 -11.57 26.16 -19.02
C PRO A 195 -10.34 25.36 -19.46
N GLU A 196 -10.48 24.61 -20.54
CA GLU A 196 -9.36 23.99 -21.28
C GLU A 196 -8.33 25.06 -21.68
N THR A 197 -7.33 25.36 -20.85
CA THR A 197 -6.07 25.98 -21.28
C THR A 197 -4.98 25.90 -20.21
N ARG A 198 -4.18 24.83 -20.30
CA ARG A 198 -2.70 24.78 -20.22
C ARG A 198 -2.29 23.39 -19.74
N VAL A 199 -2.18 22.45 -20.67
CA VAL A 199 -1.45 21.20 -20.43
C VAL A 199 -0.05 21.58 -19.91
N ASN A 200 0.28 21.21 -18.68
CA ASN A 200 1.64 21.35 -18.20
C ASN A 200 2.49 20.30 -18.92
N ASN A 201 3.16 20.73 -19.99
CA ASN A 201 3.95 19.87 -20.86
C ASN A 201 5.00 19.05 -20.06
N SER A 202 5.50 19.59 -18.94
CA SER A 202 6.45 18.86 -18.09
C SER A 202 5.80 17.66 -17.38
N ILE A 203 4.56 17.80 -16.90
CA ILE A 203 3.86 16.70 -16.20
C ILE A 203 3.42 15.64 -17.21
N ALA A 204 2.92 16.05 -18.37
CA ALA A 204 2.58 15.13 -19.45
C ALA A 204 3.81 14.29 -19.88
N GLN A 205 4.99 14.92 -19.98
CA GLN A 205 6.25 14.22 -20.27
C GLN A 205 6.63 13.20 -19.19
N LEU A 206 6.39 13.50 -17.91
CA LEU A 206 6.64 12.56 -16.82
C LEU A 206 5.67 11.38 -16.88
N GLN A 207 4.37 11.63 -17.09
CA GLN A 207 3.34 10.60 -17.22
C GLN A 207 3.65 9.65 -18.38
N ASP A 208 3.98 10.21 -19.55
CA ASP A 208 4.35 9.44 -20.75
C ASP A 208 5.59 8.57 -20.50
N GLU A 209 6.63 9.15 -19.87
CA GLU A 209 7.85 8.41 -19.56
C GLU A 209 7.62 7.30 -18.52
N CYS A 210 6.77 7.54 -17.51
CA CYS A 210 6.37 6.52 -16.55
C CYS A 210 5.62 5.37 -17.23
N ASN A 211 4.74 5.67 -18.18
CA ASN A 211 4.06 4.65 -18.98
C ASN A 211 5.03 3.86 -19.86
N ARG A 212 5.91 4.57 -20.58
CA ARG A 212 6.88 3.97 -21.50
C ARG A 212 7.85 3.02 -20.82
N GLN A 213 8.21 3.30 -19.58
CA GLN A 213 9.08 2.45 -18.77
C GLN A 213 8.32 1.38 -17.95
N GLY A 214 6.99 1.31 -18.08
CA GLY A 214 6.15 0.29 -17.42
C GLY A 214 5.89 0.54 -15.94
N PHE A 215 6.13 1.76 -15.44
CA PHE A 215 5.82 2.13 -14.06
C PHE A 215 4.33 2.47 -13.86
N SER A 216 3.63 2.82 -14.94
CA SER A 216 2.20 3.09 -14.93
C SER A 216 1.54 2.75 -16.26
N ASN A 217 0.20 2.81 -16.29
CA ASN A 217 -0.60 2.88 -17.51
C ASN A 217 -1.66 3.98 -17.37
N GLN A 218 -1.19 5.20 -17.08
CA GLN A 218 -2.04 6.34 -16.75
C GLN A 218 -2.36 7.17 -17.99
N LYS A 219 -3.41 7.99 -17.91
CA LYS A 219 -3.70 8.98 -18.95
C LYS A 219 -2.62 10.06 -18.96
N VAL A 220 -2.12 10.41 -20.14
CA VAL A 220 -1.20 11.53 -20.34
C VAL A 220 -2.03 12.81 -20.53
N ASP A 221 -2.37 13.46 -19.44
CA ASP A 221 -3.23 14.65 -19.41
C ASP A 221 -2.56 15.90 -18.82
N GLY A 222 -1.32 15.77 -18.34
CA GLY A 222 -0.55 16.86 -17.73
C GLY A 222 -1.05 17.28 -16.35
N PHE A 223 -1.95 16.52 -15.74
CA PHE A 223 -2.46 16.80 -14.40
C PHE A 223 -1.57 16.12 -13.34
N ASN A 224 -1.05 16.86 -12.37
CA ASN A 224 -0.16 16.36 -11.31
C ASN A 224 -0.92 15.71 -10.14
N GLY A 225 -2.01 15.00 -10.45
CA GLY A 225 -2.88 14.37 -9.46
C GLY A 225 -2.38 13.03 -8.94
N THR A 226 -3.27 12.33 -8.23
CA THR A 226 -2.99 11.05 -7.58
C THR A 226 -2.48 9.97 -8.54
N ASN A 227 -3.00 9.90 -9.77
CA ASN A 227 -2.53 8.95 -10.78
C ASN A 227 -1.08 9.23 -11.20
N THR A 228 -0.72 10.50 -11.38
CA THR A 228 0.64 10.94 -11.71
C THR A 228 1.61 10.58 -10.61
N LEU A 229 1.24 10.89 -9.36
CA LEU A 229 2.04 10.54 -8.19
C LEU A 229 2.23 9.02 -8.05
N ALA A 230 1.15 8.24 -8.20
CA ALA A 230 1.18 6.78 -8.10
C ALA A 230 2.03 6.13 -9.20
N GLY A 231 2.05 6.71 -10.40
CA GLY A 231 2.88 6.23 -11.51
C GLY A 231 4.36 6.59 -11.40
N CYS A 232 4.75 7.48 -10.48
CA CYS A 232 6.15 7.86 -10.29
C CYS A 232 6.94 6.76 -9.57
N PRO A 233 8.05 6.25 -10.13
CA PRO A 233 8.80 5.14 -9.56
C PRO A 233 9.72 5.57 -8.42
N LEU A 234 10.07 4.63 -7.53
CA LEU A 234 11.16 4.85 -6.58
C LEU A 234 12.47 5.08 -7.35
N THR A 235 13.00 6.31 -7.28
CA THR A 235 14.22 6.66 -8.02
C THR A 235 15.36 6.92 -7.04
N LYS A 236 16.50 6.26 -7.24
CA LYS A 236 17.65 6.32 -6.32
C LYS A 236 18.97 6.33 -7.08
N PHE A 237 20.07 6.47 -6.35
CA PHE A 237 21.42 6.42 -6.88
C PHE A 237 21.62 5.28 -7.90
N GLY A 238 22.25 5.59 -9.02
CA GLY A 238 22.46 4.69 -10.14
C GLY A 238 21.34 4.69 -11.20
N ALA A 239 20.15 5.23 -10.89
CA ALA A 239 19.08 5.37 -11.88
C ALA A 239 19.52 6.23 -13.07
N ASN A 240 19.16 5.83 -14.28
CA ASN A 240 19.51 6.53 -15.51
C ASN A 240 18.29 6.62 -16.45
N GLY A 241 18.03 7.80 -17.01
CA GLY A 241 17.00 8.01 -18.01
C GLY A 241 16.23 9.30 -17.84
N ASN A 242 15.14 9.45 -18.60
CA ASN A 242 14.42 10.72 -18.67
C ASN A 242 13.66 11.06 -17.38
N ILE A 243 13.26 10.07 -16.56
CA ILE A 243 12.67 10.33 -15.23
C ILE A 243 13.69 11.00 -14.30
N THR A 244 14.92 10.50 -14.26
CA THR A 244 16.01 11.15 -13.51
C THR A 244 16.31 12.54 -14.07
N LYS A 245 16.32 12.70 -15.39
CA LYS A 245 16.52 14.01 -16.03
C LYS A 245 15.42 14.99 -15.67
N TRP A 246 14.17 14.51 -15.58
CA TRP A 246 13.02 15.28 -15.14
C TRP A 246 13.20 15.77 -13.70
N ILE A 247 13.64 14.88 -12.79
CA ILE A 247 13.95 15.25 -11.39
C ILE A 247 15.04 16.33 -11.35
N GLN A 248 16.15 16.15 -12.06
CA GLN A 248 17.25 17.13 -12.11
C GLN A 248 16.74 18.50 -12.60
N LYS A 249 15.92 18.52 -13.65
CA LYS A 249 15.29 19.75 -14.14
C LYS A 249 14.38 20.37 -13.08
N ARG A 250 13.57 19.57 -12.38
CA ARG A 250 12.65 20.05 -11.35
C ARG A 250 13.37 20.62 -10.13
N LEU A 251 14.54 20.08 -9.79
CA LEU A 251 15.45 20.59 -8.76
C LEU A 251 16.27 21.81 -9.21
N GLY A 252 16.07 22.31 -10.42
CA GLY A 252 16.72 23.53 -10.91
C GLY A 252 18.17 23.34 -11.39
N PHE A 253 18.57 22.12 -11.78
CA PHE A 253 19.91 21.89 -12.32
C PHE A 253 20.10 22.71 -13.62
N PRO A 254 21.30 23.28 -13.85
CA PRO A 254 21.62 23.88 -15.14
C PRO A 254 21.60 22.82 -16.24
N THR A 255 21.26 23.21 -17.47
CA THR A 255 20.98 22.28 -18.59
C THR A 255 22.12 21.28 -18.84
N ASN A 256 23.38 21.70 -18.68
CA ASN A 256 24.56 20.85 -18.85
C ASN A 256 24.73 19.78 -17.75
N LEU A 257 24.05 19.92 -16.61
CA LEU A 257 24.06 18.95 -15.50
C LEU A 257 22.77 18.10 -15.44
N GLN A 258 21.80 18.32 -16.33
CA GLN A 258 20.62 17.46 -16.49
C GLN A 258 20.98 16.22 -17.34
N THR A 259 21.93 15.44 -16.86
CA THR A 259 22.52 14.30 -17.58
C THR A 259 21.56 13.11 -17.71
N GLY A 260 20.52 13.06 -16.87
CA GLY A 260 19.67 11.88 -16.72
C GLY A 260 20.30 10.78 -15.87
N TYR A 261 21.52 10.97 -15.34
CA TYR A 261 22.16 10.01 -14.44
C TYR A 261 22.08 10.46 -12.98
N PHE A 262 21.60 9.57 -12.12
CA PHE A 262 21.45 9.79 -10.69
C PHE A 262 22.75 9.41 -9.97
N GLY A 263 23.77 10.25 -10.10
CA GLY A 263 25.03 10.15 -9.35
C GLY A 263 25.04 10.97 -8.06
N ASP A 264 26.22 11.18 -7.49
CA ASP A 264 26.40 11.88 -6.21
C ASP A 264 25.84 13.31 -6.21
N ILE A 265 26.01 14.04 -7.31
CA ILE A 265 25.49 15.41 -7.45
C ILE A 265 23.96 15.43 -7.32
N THR A 266 23.28 14.49 -7.99
CA THR A 266 21.82 14.37 -7.94
C THR A 266 21.35 13.90 -6.57
N LYS A 267 22.02 12.92 -5.98
CA LYS A 267 21.73 12.45 -4.62
C LYS A 267 21.82 13.58 -3.59
N ASN A 268 22.92 14.33 -3.60
CA ASN A 268 23.13 15.43 -2.66
C ASN A 268 22.10 16.55 -2.83
N ALA A 269 21.70 16.85 -4.07
CA ALA A 269 20.63 17.81 -4.32
C ALA A 269 19.26 17.32 -3.81
N ILE A 270 18.97 16.03 -3.92
CA ILE A 270 17.73 15.43 -3.40
C ILE A 270 17.73 15.45 -1.87
N ILE A 271 18.85 15.11 -1.22
CA ILE A 271 19.02 15.22 0.24
C ILE A 271 18.72 16.66 0.69
N LYS A 272 19.34 17.64 0.02
CA LYS A 272 19.12 19.06 0.34
C LYS A 272 17.65 19.45 0.15
N TYR A 273 17.06 19.08 -0.97
CA TYR A 273 15.66 19.35 -1.27
C TYR A 273 14.71 18.70 -0.25
N GLN A 274 14.97 17.45 0.12
CA GLN A 274 14.21 16.75 1.15
C GLN A 274 14.29 17.49 2.49
N ALA A 275 15.49 17.89 2.92
CA ALA A 275 15.67 18.66 4.15
C ALA A 275 14.91 19.99 4.10
N GLU A 276 14.97 20.72 2.98
CA GLU A 276 14.23 21.98 2.77
C GLU A 276 12.71 21.78 2.80
N MET A 277 12.22 20.62 2.34
CA MET A 277 10.80 20.25 2.34
C MET A 277 10.36 19.57 3.65
N GLY A 278 11.24 19.45 4.65
CA GLY A 278 10.94 18.79 5.92
C GLY A 278 10.75 17.27 5.81
N LEU A 279 11.32 16.65 4.77
CA LEU A 279 11.31 15.21 4.52
C LEU A 279 12.57 14.55 5.07
N SER A 280 12.54 13.22 5.22
CA SER A 280 13.76 12.43 5.46
C SER A 280 14.76 12.66 4.32
N ALA A 281 15.95 13.15 4.65
CA ALA A 281 16.99 13.53 3.70
C ALA A 281 17.90 12.34 3.33
N ASP A 282 17.30 11.27 2.82
CA ASP A 282 17.94 10.00 2.49
C ASP A 282 18.55 9.94 1.07
N GLY A 283 18.25 10.94 0.23
CA GLY A 283 18.70 11.01 -1.15
C GLY A 283 17.98 10.03 -2.08
N ILE A 284 16.81 9.54 -1.69
CA ILE A 284 15.94 8.66 -2.46
C ILE A 284 14.65 9.42 -2.83
N VAL A 285 14.28 9.38 -4.10
CA VAL A 285 13.00 9.93 -4.58
C VAL A 285 11.91 8.89 -4.41
N GLY A 286 11.39 8.80 -3.19
CA GLY A 286 10.16 8.07 -2.87
C GLY A 286 8.91 8.93 -3.06
N GLN A 287 7.75 8.37 -2.72
CA GLN A 287 6.45 9.03 -2.89
C GLN A 287 6.35 10.39 -2.18
N GLY A 288 6.98 10.55 -1.00
CA GLY A 288 7.05 11.86 -0.32
C GLY A 288 7.83 12.90 -1.11
N THR A 289 9.00 12.52 -1.61
CA THR A 289 9.84 13.38 -2.46
C THR A 289 9.15 13.68 -3.80
N TRP A 290 8.48 12.69 -4.42
CA TRP A 290 7.64 12.91 -5.61
C TRP A 290 6.48 13.87 -5.37
N THR A 291 5.80 13.73 -4.24
CA THR A 291 4.71 14.64 -3.86
C THR A 291 5.22 16.07 -3.77
N ALA A 292 6.38 16.28 -3.16
CA ALA A 292 7.01 17.60 -3.09
C ALA A 292 7.42 18.09 -4.49
N LEU A 293 8.05 17.24 -5.30
CA LEU A 293 8.49 17.58 -6.66
C LEU A 293 7.33 17.91 -7.60
N LEU A 294 6.14 17.35 -7.39
CA LEU A 294 4.98 17.57 -8.25
C LEU A 294 4.19 18.85 -7.94
N ARG A 295 4.40 19.49 -6.78
CA ARG A 295 3.81 20.80 -6.44
C ARG A 295 4.47 21.90 -7.27
#